data_AF-A0A9X1Z6S4-F1
#
_entry.id   AF-A0A9X1Z6S4-F1
#
_cell.length_a   1.000
_cell.length_b   1.000
_cell.length_c   1.000
_cell.angle_alpha   90.00
_cell.angle_beta   90.00
_cell.angle_gamma   90.00
#
_symmetry.space_group_name_H-M   'P 1'
#
loop_
_entity.id
_entity.type
_entity.pdbx_description
1 polymer ?
#
loop_
_entity_poly.entity_id
_entity_poly.type
_entity_poly.pdbx_seq_one_letter_code
_entity_poly.pdbx_strand_id
1 'polypeptide(L)'
;MGGISIWQLLIVALIVILLFGTKKLRSLGGDLGGAVKGFKNAMSPEEEKKSLEDKEPEQEQTAATSQQAAEKQPESKDKQA
;
A
#
# COMPACT_ATOMS: atom_id res chain seq x y z
N MET A 1 27.80 -28.54 -0.61
CA MET A 1 27.40 -27.55 -1.63
C MET A 1 26.53 -26.52 -0.95
N GLY A 2 26.98 -25.26 -0.87
CA GLY A 2 26.28 -24.21 -0.13
C GLY A 2 24.97 -23.86 -0.81
N GLY A 3 23.86 -24.13 -0.13
CA GLY A 3 22.53 -23.75 -0.60
C GLY A 3 22.34 -22.24 -0.58
N ILE A 4 21.32 -21.78 -1.30
CA ILE A 4 20.85 -20.40 -1.25
C ILE A 4 20.36 -20.15 0.19
N SER A 5 21.09 -19.34 0.96
CA SER A 5 20.68 -18.95 2.31
C SER A 5 19.77 -17.74 2.24
N ILE A 6 18.87 -17.65 3.22
CA ILE A 6 17.92 -16.51 3.35
C ILE A 6 18.67 -15.18 3.33
N TRP A 7 19.87 -15.13 3.91
CA TRP A 7 20.70 -13.93 3.95
C TRP A 7 21.11 -13.43 2.55
N GLN A 8 21.47 -14.31 1.60
CA GLN A 8 21.80 -13.84 0.26
C GLN A 8 20.57 -13.31 -0.48
N LEU A 9 19.40 -13.91 -0.28
CA LEU A 9 18.15 -13.45 -0.89
C LEU A 9 17.78 -12.02 -0.43
N LEU A 10 17.98 -11.69 0.85
CA LEU A 10 17.74 -10.34 1.36
C LEU A 10 18.67 -9.30 0.73
N ILE A 11 19.97 -9.61 0.60
CA ILE A 11 20.92 -8.72 -0.09
C ILE A 11 20.49 -8.51 -1.55
N VAL A 12 20.13 -9.57 -2.27
CA VAL A 12 19.69 -9.47 -3.68
C VAL A 12 18.40 -8.67 -3.80
N ALA A 13 17.42 -8.91 -2.92
CA ALA A 13 16.15 -8.18 -2.91
C ALA A 13 16.38 -6.67 -2.70
N LEU A 14 17.30 -6.29 -1.81
CA LEU A 14 17.62 -4.90 -1.55
C LEU A 14 18.20 -4.20 -2.78
N ILE A 15 19.10 -4.89 -3.52
CA ILE A 15 19.64 -4.38 -4.78
C ILE A 15 18.53 -4.20 -5.82
N VAL A 16 17.64 -5.18 -5.97
CA VAL A 16 16.51 -5.09 -6.91
C VAL A 16 15.60 -3.90 -6.57
N ILE A 17 15.29 -3.68 -5.29
CA ILE A 17 14.50 -2.53 -4.84
C ILE A 17 15.17 -1.20 -5.19
N LEU A 18 16.50 -1.10 -5.05
CA LEU A 18 17.24 0.11 -5.40
C LEU A 18 17.27 0.35 -6.92
N LEU A 19 17.40 -0.69 -7.73
CA LEU A 19 17.43 -0.57 -9.20
C LEU A 19 16.07 -0.21 -9.79
N PHE A 20 15.00 -0.88 -9.34
CA PHE A 20 13.66 -0.69 -9.87
C PHE A 20 12.87 0.40 -9.13
N GLY A 21 13.29 0.76 -7.92
CA GLY A 21 12.57 1.66 -7.02
C GLY A 21 11.36 1.00 -6.35
N THR A 22 11.01 1.46 -5.16
CA THR A 22 9.86 0.95 -4.39
C THR A 22 8.51 1.22 -5.05
N LYS A 23 8.41 2.26 -5.88
CA LYS A 23 7.14 2.66 -6.55
C LYS A 23 6.69 1.64 -7.60
N LYS A 24 7.62 1.12 -8.41
CA LYS A 24 7.33 0.06 -9.40
C LYS A 24 7.07 -1.28 -8.72
N LEU A 25 7.86 -1.61 -7.70
CA LEU A 25 7.68 -2.83 -6.93
C LEU A 25 6.36 -2.86 -6.14
N ARG A 26 5.89 -1.72 -5.62
CA ARG A 26 4.59 -1.63 -4.92
C ARG A 26 3.43 -1.91 -5.88
N SER A 27 3.45 -1.29 -7.06
CA SER A 27 2.39 -1.47 -8.07
C SER A 27 2.35 -2.92 -8.56
N LEU A 28 3.48 -3.46 -9.01
CA LEU A 28 3.53 -4.84 -9.52
C LEU A 28 3.39 -5.89 -8.41
N GLY A 29 3.93 -5.61 -7.23
CA GLY A 29 3.85 -6.50 -6.08
C GLY A 29 2.45 -6.56 -5.45
N GLY A 30 1.64 -5.51 -5.58
CA GLY A 30 0.23 -5.54 -5.19
C GLY A 30 -0.58 -6.51 -6.05
N ASP A 31 -0.43 -6.41 -7.37
CA ASP A 31 -1.15 -7.26 -8.33
C ASP A 31 -0.72 -8.73 -8.20
N LEU A 32 0.59 -8.99 -8.18
CA LEU A 32 1.13 -10.34 -8.03
C LEU A 32 0.90 -10.92 -6.64
N GLY A 33 1.04 -10.09 -5.59
CA GLY A 33 0.83 -10.50 -4.21
C GLY A 33 -0.63 -10.85 -3.92
N GLY A 34 -1.58 -10.11 -4.50
CA GLY A 34 -3.00 -10.43 -4.42
C GLY A 34 -3.34 -11.78 -5.05
N ALA A 35 -2.80 -12.08 -6.23
CA ALA A 35 -2.99 -13.36 -6.90
C ALA A 35 -2.41 -14.54 -6.09
N VAL A 36 -1.20 -14.38 -5.54
CA VAL A 36 -0.56 -15.40 -4.69
C VAL A 36 -1.31 -15.59 -3.36
N LYS A 37 -1.86 -14.52 -2.77
CA LYS A 37 -2.69 -14.60 -1.56
C LYS A 37 -3.95 -15.42 -1.80
N GLY A 38 -4.66 -15.17 -2.90
CA GLY A 38 -5.83 -15.97 -3.29
C GLY A 38 -5.49 -17.45 -3.53
N PHE A 39 -4.34 -17.71 -4.17
CA PHE A 39 -3.85 -19.08 -4.37
C PHE A 39 -3.52 -19.80 -3.04
N LYS A 40 -2.84 -19.14 -2.11
CA LYS A 40 -2.56 -19.70 -0.77
C LYS A 40 -3.85 -20.02 -0.02
N ASN A 41 -4.82 -19.11 -0.06
CA ASN A 41 -6.12 -19.29 0.59
C ASN A 41 -6.89 -20.48 -0.01
N ALA A 42 -6.87 -20.65 -1.33
CA ALA A 42 -7.52 -21.78 -1.99
C ALA A 42 -6.81 -23.13 -1.72
N MET A 43 -5.50 -23.11 -1.48
CA MET A 43 -4.72 -24.31 -1.17
C MET A 43 -4.67 -24.66 0.31
N SER A 44 -5.12 -23.77 1.20
CA SER A 44 -5.17 -24.00 2.66
C SER A 44 -6.56 -23.65 3.20
N PRO A 45 -7.50 -24.61 3.19
CA PRO A 45 -8.91 -24.39 3.52
C PRO A 45 -9.19 -24.08 5.01
N GLU A 46 -8.16 -23.95 5.85
CA GLU A 46 -8.32 -23.76 7.31
C GLU A 46 -8.39 -22.28 7.75
N GLU A 47 -8.09 -21.30 6.87
CA GLU A 47 -8.07 -19.86 7.24
C GLU A 47 -9.16 -19.02 6.55
N GLU A 48 -10.38 -19.54 6.42
CA GLU A 48 -11.46 -18.86 5.70
C GLU A 48 -12.12 -17.67 6.44
N LYS A 49 -11.59 -17.25 7.61
CA LYS A 49 -12.23 -16.22 8.46
C LYS A 49 -11.54 -14.86 8.55
N LYS A 50 -10.53 -14.54 7.72
CA LYS A 50 -9.80 -13.25 7.84
C LYS A 50 -9.54 -12.51 6.54
N SER A 51 -10.35 -12.67 5.49
CA SER A 51 -10.05 -12.06 4.19
C SER A 51 -11.15 -11.21 3.55
N LEU A 52 -12.14 -10.73 4.30
CA LEU A 52 -13.18 -9.82 3.76
C LEU A 52 -13.27 -8.44 4.43
N GLU A 53 -12.42 -8.12 5.41
CA GLU A 53 -12.35 -6.78 5.99
C GLU A 53 -10.92 -6.25 5.91
N ASP A 54 -10.60 -5.58 4.80
CA ASP A 54 -9.79 -4.35 4.82
C ASP A 54 -9.79 -3.69 3.44
N LYS A 55 -10.68 -2.69 3.34
CA LYS A 55 -10.60 -1.42 2.61
C LYS A 55 -10.33 -1.40 1.11
N GLU A 56 -11.32 -0.79 0.44
CA GLU A 56 -11.20 0.03 -0.76
C GLU A 56 -9.85 0.78 -0.88
N PRO A 57 -9.32 0.96 -2.10
CA PRO A 57 -8.18 1.83 -2.31
C PRO A 57 -8.65 3.28 -2.20
N GLU A 58 -8.74 3.80 -0.97
CA GLU A 58 -8.68 5.23 -0.74
C GLU A 58 -7.28 5.70 -1.13
N GLN A 59 -7.17 6.21 -2.34
CA GLN A 59 -6.02 6.94 -2.82
C GLN A 59 -5.94 8.26 -2.04
N GLU A 60 -5.33 8.23 -0.86
CA GLU A 60 -4.91 9.47 -0.22
C GLU A 60 -3.56 9.90 -0.82
N GLN A 61 -3.64 10.96 -1.60
CA GLN A 61 -2.52 11.72 -2.12
C GLN A 61 -1.63 12.20 -0.97
N THR A 62 -0.33 11.93 -1.03
CA THR A 62 0.64 12.82 -0.39
C THR A 62 1.98 12.73 -1.10
N ALA A 63 2.22 13.68 -2.00
CA ALA A 63 3.48 14.42 -2.16
C ALA A 63 3.53 15.10 -3.54
N ALA A 64 3.02 16.34 -3.57
CA ALA A 64 3.44 17.48 -4.41
C ALA A 64 2.23 18.28 -4.91
N THR A 65 1.83 19.30 -4.15
CA THR A 65 1.38 20.59 -4.70
C THR A 65 1.55 21.63 -3.60
N SER A 66 2.56 22.47 -3.80
CA SER A 66 2.69 23.77 -3.15
C SER A 66 1.61 24.71 -3.70
N GLN A 67 1.24 25.70 -2.86
CA GLN A 67 0.33 26.84 -3.15
C GLN A 67 -1.15 26.43 -3.00
N GLN A 68 -1.98 27.04 -2.15
CA GLN A 68 -2.09 28.46 -1.85
C GLN A 68 -2.78 28.65 -0.49
N ALA A 69 -2.40 29.74 0.18
CA ALA A 69 -2.89 30.14 1.48
C ALA A 69 -4.32 30.69 1.44
N ALA A 70 -4.99 30.51 2.58
CA ALA A 70 -6.10 31.30 3.11
C ALA A 70 -7.45 31.28 2.35
N GLU A 71 -8.35 30.38 2.77
CA GLU A 71 -9.67 30.83 3.22
C GLU A 71 -10.36 29.74 4.07
N LYS A 72 -10.42 29.95 5.39
CA LYS A 72 -11.44 29.46 6.33
C LYS A 72 -11.17 30.21 7.63
N GLN A 73 -12.09 31.06 8.06
CA GLN A 73 -13.07 30.74 9.09
C GLN A 73 -13.76 32.07 9.50
N PRO A 74 -14.82 32.06 10.32
CA PRO A 74 -16.01 31.22 10.28
C PRO A 74 -17.28 32.05 10.65
N GLU A 75 -18.41 31.37 10.75
CA GLU A 75 -19.43 31.56 11.79
C GLU A 75 -19.92 32.97 12.18
N SER A 76 -21.23 33.10 11.96
CA SER A 76 -22.25 33.24 13.02
C SER A 76 -22.84 34.62 13.29
N LYS A 77 -24.16 34.53 13.45
CA LYS A 77 -25.05 35.29 14.32
C LYS A 77 -25.77 36.54 13.80
N ASP A 78 -27.07 36.42 14.04
CA ASP A 78 -27.99 37.44 14.55
C ASP A 78 -28.83 38.25 13.54
N LYS A 79 -30.14 37.93 13.65
CA LYS A 79 -31.32 38.82 13.69
C LYS A 79 -31.69 39.60 12.41
N GLN A 80 -32.84 39.33 11.82
CA GLN A 80 -34.24 39.56 12.30
C GLN A 80 -34.64 41.04 12.17
N ALA A 81 -35.78 41.21 11.49
CA ALA A 81 -36.58 42.43 11.22
C ALA A 81 -36.14 43.27 10.02
#